data_AF-A0A822DPS6-F1
#
_entry.id   AF-A0A822DPS6-F1
#
_cell.length_a   1.000
_cell.length_b   1.000
_cell.length_c   1.000
_cell.angle_alpha   90.00
_cell.angle_beta   90.00
_cell.angle_gamma   90.00
#
_symmetry.space_group_name_H-M   'P 1'
#
loop_
_entity.id
_entity.type
_entity.pdbx_description
1 polymer ?
#
loop_
_entity_poly.entity_id
_entity_poly.type
_entity_poly.pdbx_seq_one_letter_code
_entity_poly.pdbx_strand_id
1 'polypeptide(L)'
;GFPLTVLGGIFGKNWTSNFDAPCRTKNISREIPQVAWYRTSFVRMLVGGFLPFSAISVELYYIFSTFWGREQYMLYGILTIVFIILLSVTACISIALTYFQLAAEDYRWWWQSIITSGSTGLFVFFYAVFFYFNRSKMRGTLQTLQFFGYTSIACYVFFLMLGTVGFFSSLRFIRYIYVNIKMD
;
A
#
# COMPACT_ATOMS: atom_id res chain seq x y z
N GLY A 1 2.92 14.30 -17.50
CA GLY A 1 3.13 12.87 -17.76
C GLY A 1 4.54 12.60 -18.26
N PHE A 2 4.84 13.01 -19.50
CA PHE A 2 6.09 12.74 -20.21
C PHE A 2 7.42 12.97 -19.45
N PRO A 3 7.65 14.10 -18.76
CA PRO A 3 8.95 14.31 -18.09
C PRO A 3 9.15 13.36 -16.91
N LEU A 4 8.09 13.07 -16.16
CA LEU A 4 8.16 12.20 -14.98
C LEU A 4 8.33 10.73 -15.37
N THR A 5 7.71 10.30 -16.48
CA THR A 5 7.91 8.94 -17.02
C THR A 5 9.31 8.74 -17.59
N VAL A 6 9.89 9.75 -18.23
CA VAL A 6 11.28 9.70 -18.72
C VAL A 6 12.25 9.67 -17.54
N LEU A 7 12.07 10.55 -16.55
CA LEU A 7 12.86 10.52 -15.32
C LEU A 7 12.75 9.17 -14.60
N GLY A 8 11.53 8.63 -14.46
CA GLY A 8 11.30 7.29 -13.89
C GLY A 8 12.00 6.18 -14.68
N GLY A 9 12.01 6.25 -16.01
CA GLY A 9 12.72 5.31 -16.87
C GLY A 9 14.25 5.39 -16.72
N ILE A 10 14.82 6.59 -16.61
CA ILE A 10 16.24 6.81 -16.37
C ILE A 10 16.65 6.28 -14.98
N PHE A 11 15.87 6.59 -13.95
CA PHE A 11 16.09 6.06 -12.61
C PHE A 11 15.97 4.54 -12.57
N GLY A 12 14.96 3.97 -13.22
CA GLY A 12 14.78 2.52 -13.35
C GLY A 12 15.99 1.84 -14.00
N LYS A 13 16.48 2.38 -15.12
CA LYS A 13 17.68 1.86 -15.80
C LYS A 13 18.93 1.91 -14.92
N ASN A 14 19.12 2.99 -14.16
CA ASN A 14 20.30 3.17 -13.32
C ASN A 14 20.23 2.39 -11.99
N TRP A 15 19.03 2.09 -11.49
CA TRP A 15 18.82 1.34 -10.25
C TRP A 15 18.61 -0.16 -10.44
N THR A 16 18.53 -0.63 -11.69
CA THR A 16 18.49 -2.07 -12.00
C THR A 16 19.88 -2.66 -11.77
N SER A 17 20.25 -2.84 -10.51
CA SER A 17 21.33 -3.74 -10.12
C SER A 17 20.76 -5.15 -10.02
N ASN A 18 21.55 -6.17 -10.39
CA ASN A 18 21.16 -7.57 -10.18
C ASN A 18 20.75 -7.75 -8.72
N PHE A 19 19.65 -8.48 -8.48
CA PHE A 19 19.19 -8.75 -7.12
C PHE A 19 20.23 -9.61 -6.40
N ASP A 20 21.12 -8.94 -5.67
CA ASP A 20 22.14 -9.60 -4.89
C ASP A 20 21.52 -10.02 -3.56
N ALA A 21 21.37 -11.33 -3.39
CA ALA A 21 20.85 -11.89 -2.16
C ALA A 21 21.93 -11.72 -1.07
N PRO A 22 21.60 -11.10 0.08
CA PRO A 22 22.61 -10.81 1.12
C PRO A 22 23.25 -12.07 1.71
N CYS A 23 22.69 -13.26 1.44
CA CYS A 23 23.18 -14.56 1.91
C CYS A 23 23.13 -15.60 0.79
N ARG A 24 24.04 -16.58 0.87
CA ARG A 24 24.06 -17.76 -0.01
C ARG A 24 22.78 -18.55 0.22
N THR A 25 21.88 -18.57 -0.77
CA THR A 25 20.60 -19.28 -0.68
C THR A 25 20.82 -20.79 -0.80
N LYS A 26 20.12 -21.57 0.01
CA LYS A 26 20.07 -23.03 -0.14
C LYS A 26 19.16 -23.33 -1.33
N ASN A 27 19.58 -24.24 -2.23
CA ASN A 27 18.86 -24.54 -3.47
C ASN A 27 17.51 -25.28 -3.25
N ILE A 28 17.30 -25.82 -2.04
CA ILE A 28 16.07 -26.51 -1.65
C ILE A 28 15.26 -25.59 -0.74
N SER A 29 14.03 -25.29 -1.15
CA SER A 29 13.06 -24.56 -0.34
C SER A 29 12.76 -25.34 0.94
N ARG A 30 12.94 -24.69 2.09
CA ARG A 30 12.53 -25.24 3.38
C ARG A 30 10.99 -25.31 3.41
N GLU A 31 10.45 -26.37 3.99
CA GLU A 31 9.00 -26.55 4.14
C GLU A 31 8.44 -25.43 5.05
N ILE A 32 7.30 -24.87 4.63
CA ILE A 32 6.64 -23.78 5.34
C ILE A 32 5.79 -24.42 6.46
N PRO A 33 6.01 -24.05 7.73
CA PRO A 33 5.20 -24.59 8.83
C PRO A 33 3.73 -24.17 8.68
N GLN A 34 2.81 -25.04 9.10
CA GLN A 34 1.39 -24.70 9.10
C GLN A 34 1.12 -23.60 10.14
N VAL A 35 0.80 -22.40 9.64
CA VAL A 35 0.49 -21.23 10.46
C VAL A 35 -0.98 -21.25 10.88
N ALA A 36 -1.25 -20.85 12.12
CA ALA A 36 -2.60 -20.72 12.66
C ALA A 36 -3.48 -19.75 11.84
N TRP A 37 -4.80 -19.95 11.86
CA TRP A 37 -5.78 -19.18 11.06
C TRP A 37 -5.63 -17.66 11.14
N TYR A 38 -5.30 -17.10 12.31
CA TYR A 38 -5.12 -15.66 12.49
C TYR A 38 -3.87 -15.08 11.80
N ARG A 39 -2.93 -15.93 11.36
CA ARG A 39 -1.73 -15.53 10.57
C ARG A 39 -1.93 -15.71 9.07
N THR A 40 -3.13 -16.06 8.62
CA THR A 40 -3.45 -16.20 7.19
C THR A 40 -3.19 -14.88 6.45
N SER A 41 -2.75 -14.95 5.19
CA SER A 41 -2.51 -13.78 4.33
C SER A 41 -3.71 -12.83 4.27
N PHE A 42 -4.93 -13.35 4.35
CA PHE A 42 -6.14 -12.54 4.37
C PHE A 42 -6.25 -11.65 5.61
N VAL A 43 -5.98 -12.19 6.81
CA VAL A 43 -6.01 -11.40 8.06
C VAL A 43 -4.90 -10.36 8.05
N ARG A 44 -3.71 -10.71 7.55
CA ARG A 44 -2.59 -9.77 7.36
C ARG A 44 -2.96 -8.62 6.41
N MET A 45 -3.67 -8.92 5.32
CA MET A 45 -4.18 -7.92 4.38
C MET A 45 -5.19 -7.00 5.06
N LEU A 46 -6.14 -7.55 5.82
CA LEU A 46 -7.13 -6.74 6.53
C LEU A 46 -6.49 -5.80 7.54
N VAL A 47 -5.59 -6.31 8.40
CA VAL A 47 -4.91 -5.49 9.41
C VAL A 47 -4.01 -4.45 8.74
N GLY A 48 -3.28 -4.85 7.69
CA GLY A 48 -2.35 -4.01 6.96
C GLY A 48 -3.02 -2.82 6.26
N GLY A 49 -4.24 -3.00 5.74
CA GLY A 49 -4.98 -1.94 5.06
C GLY A 49 -5.94 -1.16 5.96
N PHE A 50 -6.52 -1.78 7.00
CA PHE A 50 -7.50 -1.11 7.87
C PHE A 50 -6.87 -0.02 8.73
N LEU A 51 -5.68 -0.26 9.28
CA LEU A 51 -4.95 0.71 10.10
C LEU A 51 -4.65 2.02 9.35
N PRO A 52 -3.95 2.02 8.19
CA PRO A 52 -3.69 3.24 7.44
C PRO A 52 -4.99 3.86 6.89
N PHE A 53 -5.99 3.04 6.54
CA PHE A 53 -7.31 3.54 6.12
C PHE A 53 -8.01 4.34 7.24
N SER A 54 -8.00 3.83 8.47
CA SER A 54 -8.63 4.49 9.62
C SER A 54 -8.06 5.90 9.86
N ALA A 55 -6.73 6.04 9.72
CA ALA A 55 -6.01 7.29 9.90
C ALA A 55 -6.38 8.37 8.85
N ILE A 56 -6.73 7.96 7.63
CA ILE A 56 -7.06 8.89 6.53
C ILE A 56 -8.57 9.05 6.30
N SER A 57 -9.40 8.30 7.02
CA SER A 57 -10.84 8.20 6.75
C SER A 57 -11.58 9.55 6.74
N VAL A 58 -11.23 10.45 7.66
CA VAL A 58 -11.81 11.80 7.77
C VAL A 58 -11.40 12.68 6.59
N GLU A 59 -10.12 12.66 6.22
CA GLU A 59 -9.61 13.43 5.08
C GLU A 59 -10.19 12.92 3.76
N LEU A 60 -10.44 11.62 3.67
CA LEU A 60 -11.00 11.00 2.48
C LEU A 60 -12.47 11.37 2.28
N TYR A 61 -13.24 11.52 3.38
CA TYR A 61 -14.59 12.11 3.34
C TYR A 61 -14.57 13.52 2.75
N TYR A 62 -13.63 14.32 3.23
CA TYR A 62 -13.43 15.70 2.87
C TYR A 62 -12.98 15.87 1.40
N ILE A 63 -12.10 15.01 0.92
CA ILE A 63 -11.75 14.86 -0.50
C ILE A 63 -12.99 14.49 -1.32
N PHE A 64 -13.76 13.46 -0.95
CA PHE A 64 -14.94 13.12 -1.74
C PHE A 64 -16.00 14.23 -1.74
N SER A 65 -16.15 14.95 -0.63
CA SER A 65 -17.06 16.09 -0.53
C SER A 65 -16.65 17.28 -1.41
N THR A 66 -15.37 17.42 -1.76
CA THR A 66 -14.88 18.51 -2.63
C THR A 66 -14.91 18.17 -4.09
N PHE A 67 -14.43 16.98 -4.43
CA PHE A 67 -14.41 16.52 -5.80
C PHE A 67 -15.83 16.39 -6.37
N TRP A 68 -16.81 16.14 -5.51
CA TRP A 68 -18.20 15.88 -5.91
C TRP A 68 -19.24 16.84 -5.30
N GLY A 69 -18.83 17.74 -4.40
CA GLY A 69 -19.69 18.76 -3.78
C GLY A 69 -19.21 20.19 -4.08
N ARG A 70 -20.11 21.16 -3.96
CA ARG A 70 -19.89 22.58 -4.31
C ARG A 70 -19.08 23.38 -3.26
N GLU A 71 -18.30 22.72 -2.42
CA GLU A 71 -17.55 23.37 -1.34
C GLU A 71 -16.05 23.39 -1.66
N GLN A 72 -15.47 24.57 -1.64
CA GLN A 72 -14.07 24.80 -2.02
C GLN A 72 -13.17 24.42 -0.85
N TYR A 73 -12.36 23.37 -1.00
CA TYR A 73 -11.34 23.08 0.00
C TYR A 73 -10.15 24.00 -0.13
N MET A 74 -9.96 24.81 0.91
CA MET A 74 -8.82 25.71 1.05
C MET A 74 -7.62 25.08 1.78
N LEU A 75 -7.68 23.82 2.20
CA LEU A 75 -6.68 23.22 3.10
C LEU A 75 -5.77 22.17 2.44
N TYR A 76 -5.19 22.50 1.27
CA TYR A 76 -4.21 21.63 0.58
C TYR A 76 -2.94 21.32 1.43
N GLY A 77 -2.60 22.19 2.39
CA GLY A 77 -1.47 21.98 3.29
C GLY A 77 -1.64 20.77 4.22
N ILE A 78 -2.84 20.58 4.76
CA ILE A 78 -3.15 19.46 5.67
C ILE A 78 -3.08 18.13 4.91
N LEU A 79 -3.63 18.09 3.69
CA LEU A 79 -3.57 16.91 2.82
C LEU A 79 -2.15 16.43 2.57
N THR A 80 -1.21 17.37 2.36
CA THR A 80 0.21 17.05 2.13
C THR A 80 0.84 16.41 3.38
N ILE A 81 0.53 16.95 4.56
CA ILE A 81 1.04 16.41 5.84
C ILE A 81 0.46 15.00 6.09
N VAL A 82 -0.84 14.83 5.90
CA VAL A 82 -1.52 13.53 6.07
C VAL A 82 -0.96 12.50 5.10
N PHE A 83 -0.66 12.90 3.87
CA PHE A 83 -0.03 12.03 2.89
C PHE A 83 1.35 11.54 3.34
N ILE A 84 2.18 12.41 3.90
CA ILE A 84 3.50 12.02 4.46
C ILE A 84 3.32 11.05 5.64
N ILE A 85 2.38 11.35 6.54
CA ILE A 85 2.08 10.47 7.69
C ILE A 85 1.59 9.11 7.20
N LEU A 86 0.72 9.06 6.20
CA LEU A 86 0.22 7.83 5.59
C LEU A 86 1.37 6.97 5.05
N LEU A 87 2.32 7.59 4.33
CA LEU A 87 3.49 6.87 3.80
C LEU A 87 4.35 6.30 4.93
N SER A 88 4.57 7.07 5.99
CA SER A 88 5.32 6.64 7.17
C SER A 88 4.64 5.46 7.89
N VAL A 89 3.32 5.58 8.18
CA VAL A 89 2.53 4.53 8.83
C VAL A 89 2.51 3.26 7.97
N THR A 90 2.31 3.40 6.66
CA THR A 90 2.33 2.26 5.72
C THR A 90 3.69 1.56 5.69
N ALA A 91 4.78 2.33 5.72
CA ALA A 91 6.13 1.77 5.80
C ALA A 91 6.33 0.98 7.10
N CYS A 92 5.98 1.56 8.25
CA CYS A 92 6.08 0.92 9.57
C CYS A 92 5.27 -0.38 9.64
N ILE A 93 4.02 -0.36 9.17
CA ILE A 93 3.15 -1.56 9.15
C ILE A 93 3.74 -2.64 8.24
N SER A 94 4.27 -2.28 7.06
CA SER A 94 4.88 -3.25 6.16
C SER A 94 6.09 -3.94 6.79
N ILE A 95 6.92 -3.20 7.53
CA ILE A 95 8.09 -3.73 8.23
C ILE A 95 7.64 -4.68 9.35
N ALA A 96 6.67 -4.27 10.16
CA ALA A 96 6.16 -5.08 11.26
C ALA A 96 5.54 -6.41 10.76
N LEU A 97 4.70 -6.35 9.72
CA LEU A 97 4.09 -7.54 9.14
C LEU A 97 5.13 -8.47 8.50
N THR A 98 6.13 -7.89 7.83
CA THR A 98 7.25 -8.65 7.25
C THR A 98 8.09 -9.31 8.34
N TYR A 99 8.34 -8.64 9.46
CA TYR A 99 9.03 -9.22 10.61
C TYR A 99 8.27 -10.41 11.19
N PHE A 100 6.96 -10.26 11.45
CA PHE A 100 6.14 -11.38 11.94
C PHE A 100 6.06 -12.53 10.95
N GLN A 101 6.10 -12.25 9.64
CA GLN A 101 6.16 -13.26 8.60
C GLN A 101 7.50 -14.03 8.65
N LEU A 102 8.63 -13.32 8.74
CA LEU A 102 9.95 -13.97 8.86
C LEU A 102 10.08 -14.77 10.17
N ALA A 103 9.51 -14.28 11.28
CA ALA A 103 9.48 -14.99 12.55
C ALA A 103 8.62 -16.27 12.51
N ALA A 104 7.69 -16.38 11.55
CA ALA A 104 6.93 -17.59 11.27
C ALA A 104 7.63 -18.52 10.25
N GLU A 105 8.89 -18.24 9.92
CA GLU A 105 9.69 -18.97 8.90
C GLU A 105 9.14 -18.91 7.47
N ASP A 106 8.20 -17.98 7.22
CA ASP A 106 7.63 -17.74 5.89
C ASP A 106 8.57 -16.85 5.07
N TYR A 107 9.25 -17.41 4.07
CA TYR A 107 10.16 -16.65 3.19
C TYR A 107 9.46 -15.89 2.05
N ARG A 108 8.14 -16.04 1.89
CA ARG A 108 7.36 -15.46 0.77
C ARG A 108 6.94 -14.00 1.01
N TRP A 109 7.89 -13.13 1.35
CA TRP A 109 7.62 -11.74 1.78
C TRP A 109 7.39 -10.75 0.62
N TRP A 110 7.92 -11.01 -0.58
CA TRP A 110 7.88 -10.07 -1.72
C TRP A 110 6.46 -9.66 -2.10
N TRP A 111 5.63 -10.62 -2.50
CA TRP A 111 4.26 -10.34 -2.93
C TRP A 111 3.35 -9.99 -1.76
N GLN A 112 3.61 -10.54 -0.57
CA GLN A 112 2.80 -10.26 0.61
C GLN A 112 2.95 -8.80 1.05
N SER A 113 4.17 -8.26 1.10
CA SER A 113 4.39 -6.85 1.48
C SER A 113 3.66 -5.87 0.55
N ILE A 114 3.66 -6.13 -0.77
CA ILE A 114 2.91 -5.34 -1.75
C ILE A 114 1.40 -5.42 -1.49
N ILE A 115 0.86 -6.64 -1.34
CA ILE A 115 -0.58 -6.85 -1.15
C ILE A 115 -1.05 -6.25 0.18
N THR A 116 -0.30 -6.42 1.27
CA THR A 116 -0.69 -5.89 2.59
C THR A 116 -0.70 -4.37 2.61
N SER A 117 0.33 -3.71 2.07
CA SER A 117 0.40 -2.25 2.04
C SER A 117 -0.56 -1.64 1.02
N GLY A 118 -0.70 -2.28 -0.15
CA GLY A 118 -1.61 -1.85 -1.21
C GLY A 118 -3.09 -2.02 -0.84
N SER A 119 -3.44 -2.98 0.02
CA SER A 119 -4.83 -3.27 0.42
C SER A 119 -5.60 -2.07 0.96
N THR A 120 -4.91 -1.06 1.50
CA THR A 120 -5.49 0.25 1.85
C THR A 120 -6.32 0.83 0.71
N GLY A 121 -5.86 0.72 -0.55
CA GLY A 121 -6.60 1.16 -1.73
C GLY A 121 -7.92 0.42 -1.97
N LEU A 122 -8.02 -0.85 -1.57
CA LEU A 122 -9.29 -1.60 -1.59
C LEU A 122 -10.26 -1.08 -0.52
N PHE A 123 -9.77 -0.76 0.68
CA PHE A 123 -10.59 -0.13 1.72
C PHE A 123 -11.12 1.24 1.29
N VAL A 124 -10.28 2.04 0.62
CA VAL A 124 -10.70 3.31 0.02
C VAL A 124 -11.80 3.11 -1.03
N PHE A 125 -11.69 2.08 -1.86
CA PHE A 125 -12.73 1.75 -2.83
C PHE A 125 -14.06 1.38 -2.17
N PHE A 126 -14.04 0.53 -1.14
CA PHE A 126 -15.26 0.21 -0.37
C PHE A 126 -15.87 1.44 0.30
N TYR A 127 -15.03 2.34 0.82
CA TYR A 127 -15.50 3.60 1.37
C TYR A 127 -16.18 4.48 0.32
N ALA A 128 -15.64 4.54 -0.89
CA ALA A 128 -16.25 5.29 -2.00
C ALA A 128 -17.62 4.72 -2.40
N VAL A 129 -17.77 3.39 -2.42
CA VAL A 129 -19.06 2.72 -2.65
C VAL A 129 -20.06 3.13 -1.56
N PHE A 130 -19.65 3.11 -0.29
CA PHE A 130 -20.49 3.52 0.84
C PHE A 130 -20.90 4.99 0.75
N PHE A 131 -19.96 5.88 0.40
CA PHE A 131 -20.23 7.31 0.21
C PHE A 131 -21.22 7.54 -0.94
N TYR A 132 -21.07 6.80 -2.03
CA TYR A 132 -21.97 6.87 -3.18
C TYR A 132 -23.42 6.55 -2.78
N PHE A 133 -23.67 5.44 -2.06
CA PHE A 133 -25.03 5.06 -1.69
C PHE A 133 -25.67 5.97 -0.63
N ASN A 134 -24.90 6.41 0.37
CA ASN A 134 -25.48 7.11 1.52
C ASN A 134 -25.54 8.63 1.38
N ARG A 135 -24.72 9.23 0.49
CA ARG A 135 -24.56 10.69 0.42
C ARG A 135 -24.63 11.27 -0.99
N SER A 136 -24.26 10.49 -2.00
CA SER A 136 -24.29 10.97 -3.38
C SER A 136 -25.74 11.07 -3.87
N LYS A 137 -26.35 12.25 -3.73
CA LYS A 137 -27.66 12.58 -4.33
C LYS A 137 -27.62 12.61 -5.88
N MET A 138 -26.61 11.98 -6.48
CA MET A 138 -26.37 11.88 -7.92
C MET A 138 -27.31 10.85 -8.51
N ARG A 139 -28.11 11.25 -9.51
CA ARG A 139 -29.08 10.39 -10.19
C ARG A 139 -28.77 10.42 -11.68
N GLY A 140 -28.26 9.32 -12.21
CA GLY A 140 -27.99 9.15 -13.64
C GLY A 140 -26.93 8.08 -13.89
N THR A 141 -27.21 7.15 -14.80
CA THR A 141 -26.32 6.02 -15.15
C THR A 141 -24.94 6.48 -15.63
N LEU A 142 -24.87 7.58 -16.38
CA LEU A 142 -23.61 8.13 -16.86
C LEU A 142 -22.77 8.73 -15.71
N GLN A 143 -23.42 9.37 -14.74
CA GLN A 143 -22.77 9.95 -13.57
C GLN A 143 -22.26 8.86 -12.62
N THR A 144 -22.99 7.75 -12.46
CA THR A 144 -22.56 6.61 -11.65
C THR A 144 -21.30 5.98 -12.24
N LEU A 145 -21.29 5.75 -13.56
CA LEU A 145 -20.18 5.14 -14.26
C LEU A 145 -18.92 6.00 -14.19
N GLN A 146 -19.07 7.32 -14.38
CA GLN A 146 -17.96 8.27 -14.29
C GLN A 146 -17.37 8.31 -12.87
N PHE A 147 -18.22 8.33 -11.83
CA PHE A 147 -17.78 8.28 -10.44
C PHE A 147 -16.98 7.01 -10.12
N PHE A 148 -17.54 5.85 -10.47
CA PHE A 148 -16.88 4.57 -10.21
C PHE A 148 -15.62 4.40 -11.04
N GLY A 149 -15.62 4.82 -12.31
CA GLY A 149 -14.46 4.74 -13.19
C GLY A 149 -13.28 5.58 -12.71
N TYR A 150 -13.50 6.84 -12.34
CA TYR A 150 -12.42 7.66 -11.78
C TYR A 150 -11.93 7.13 -10.44
N THR A 151 -12.86 6.69 -9.60
CA THR A 151 -12.50 6.20 -8.26
C THR A 151 -11.75 4.86 -8.34
N SER A 152 -12.10 3.96 -9.26
CA SER A 152 -11.38 2.70 -9.46
C SER A 152 -9.94 2.94 -9.96
N ILE A 153 -9.76 3.88 -10.90
CA ILE A 153 -8.42 4.25 -11.39
C ILE A 153 -7.60 4.89 -10.26
N ALA A 154 -8.20 5.81 -9.49
CA ALA A 154 -7.53 6.44 -8.36
C ALA A 154 -7.12 5.42 -7.29
N CYS A 155 -8.00 4.49 -6.93
CA CYS A 155 -7.70 3.41 -5.98
C CYS A 155 -6.59 2.49 -6.49
N TYR A 156 -6.56 2.19 -7.79
CA TYR A 156 -5.50 1.39 -8.40
C TYR A 156 -4.12 2.09 -8.32
N VAL A 157 -4.07 3.39 -8.62
CA VAL A 157 -2.84 4.19 -8.46
C VAL A 157 -2.40 4.20 -7.00
N PHE A 158 -3.34 4.38 -6.07
CA PHE A 158 -3.07 4.38 -4.63
C PHE A 158 -2.54 3.03 -4.14
N PHE A 159 -3.13 1.93 -4.62
CA PHE A 159 -2.67 0.57 -4.35
C PHE A 159 -1.22 0.37 -4.79
N LEU A 160 -0.89 0.76 -6.03
CA LEU A 160 0.46 0.63 -6.55
C LEU A 160 1.47 1.48 -5.78
N MET A 161 1.09 2.72 -5.43
CA MET A 161 1.95 3.63 -4.68
C MET A 161 2.26 3.12 -3.28
N LEU A 162 1.23 2.76 -2.50
CA LEU A 162 1.44 2.22 -1.16
C LEU A 162 2.12 0.85 -1.19
N GLY A 163 1.81 0.03 -2.19
CA GLY A 163 2.48 -1.24 -2.43
C GLY A 163 3.97 -1.10 -2.71
N THR A 164 4.39 -0.11 -3.51
CA THR A 164 5.82 0.14 -3.79
C THR A 164 6.57 0.65 -2.55
N VAL A 165 5.94 1.54 -1.78
CA VAL A 165 6.51 2.05 -0.53
C VAL A 165 6.71 0.92 0.48
N GLY A 166 5.67 0.09 0.68
CA GLY A 166 5.75 -1.08 1.57
C GLY A 166 6.81 -2.10 1.13
N PHE A 167 6.91 -2.38 -0.17
CA PHE A 167 7.92 -3.27 -0.72
C PHE A 167 9.34 -2.75 -0.48
N PHE A 168 9.60 -1.47 -0.75
CA PHE A 168 10.93 -0.89 -0.58
C PHE A 168 11.36 -0.83 0.88
N SER A 169 10.44 -0.46 1.78
CA SER A 169 10.67 -0.47 3.22
C SER A 169 10.99 -1.88 3.74
N SER A 170 10.23 -2.88 3.30
CA SER A 170 10.45 -4.28 3.66
C SER A 170 11.78 -4.82 3.12
N LEU A 171 12.14 -4.48 1.88
CA LEU A 171 13.43 -4.85 1.27
C LEU A 171 14.62 -4.26 2.04
N ARG A 172 14.55 -2.97 2.40
CA ARG A 172 15.59 -2.28 3.19
C ARG A 172 15.76 -2.95 4.56
N PHE A 173 14.65 -3.25 5.23
CA PHE A 173 14.65 -3.94 6.52
C PHE A 173 15.28 -5.33 6.45
N ILE A 174 14.91 -6.12 5.45
CA ILE A 174 15.44 -7.46 5.24
C ILE A 174 16.94 -7.44 5.00
N ARG A 175 17.42 -6.54 4.13
CA ARG A 175 18.86 -6.37 3.90
C ARG A 175 19.59 -6.00 5.19
N TYR A 176 19.00 -5.13 6.02
CA TYR A 176 19.58 -4.76 7.30
C TYR A 176 19.72 -5.97 8.24
N ILE A 177 18.68 -6.79 8.40
CA ILE A 177 18.75 -7.99 9.26
C ILE A 177 19.81 -8.98 8.76
N TYR A 178 19.80 -9.33 7.48
CA TYR A 178 20.70 -10.35 6.95
C TYR A 178 22.18 -9.93 6.95
N VAL A 179 22.48 -8.63 6.88
CA VAL A 179 23.86 -8.13 7.01
C VAL A 179 24.34 -8.22 8.47
N ASN A 180 23.50 -7.85 9.44
CA ASN A 180 23.91 -7.86 10.85
C ASN A 180 24.04 -9.28 11.41
N ILE A 181 23.19 -10.23 11.02
CA ILE A 181 23.27 -11.64 11.46
C ILE A 181 24.58 -12.33 11.02
N LYS A 182 25.26 -11.83 9.99
CA LYS A 182 26.56 -12.36 9.54
C LYS A 182 27.76 -11.89 10.37
N MET A 183 27.57 -10.89 11.22
CA MET A 183 28.65 -10.27 12.00
C MET A 183 28.75 -10.86 13.42
N ASP A 184 27.77 -11.66 13.85
CA ASP A 184 27.80 -12.54 15.01
C ASP A 184 28.16 -13.98 14.60
#